data_AF-A0A257NEC7-F1
#
_entry.id   AF-A0A257NEC7-F1
#
_cell.length_a   1.000
_cell.length_b   1.000
_cell.length_c   1.000
_cell.angle_alpha   90.00
_cell.angle_beta   90.00
_cell.angle_gamma   90.00
#
_symmetry.space_group_name_H-M   'P 1'
#
loop_
_entity.id
_entity.type
_entity.pdbx_description
1 polymer ?
#
loop_
_entity_poly.entity_id
_entity_poly.type
_entity_poly.pdbx_seq_one_letter_code
_entity_poly.pdbx_strand_id
1 'polypeptide(L)'
;MNSIYQHAIARLIFLIFSLFYMTAAMAAEGEQDMTLILKSPDFVHQGEIPKIHTCEGDDSSPGLSWSGLPQHTKSLVLIVDDPDAPDPKAPKMTWVHWLLYNIPPTVAEIPKGVTDSALPSGTQQGKNDWKKTGYRGPC
;
A
#
# COMPACT_ATOMS: atom_id res chain seq x y z
N MET A 1 57.53 -0.38 30.77
CA MET A 1 56.49 0.45 30.12
C MET A 1 55.80 -0.25 28.93
N ASN A 2 55.61 -1.59 28.94
CA ASN A 2 55.21 -2.31 27.71
C ASN A 2 53.87 -3.06 27.78
N SER A 3 53.50 -3.67 28.91
CA SER A 3 52.32 -4.56 28.96
C SER A 3 50.97 -3.83 29.11
N ILE A 4 50.90 -2.79 29.95
CA ILE A 4 49.66 -2.03 30.20
C ILE A 4 49.23 -1.27 28.93
N TYR A 5 50.18 -0.67 28.21
CA TYR A 5 49.92 0.03 26.95
C TYR A 5 49.44 -0.93 25.86
N GLN A 6 50.01 -2.13 25.79
CA GLN A 6 49.61 -3.13 24.80
C GLN A 6 48.18 -3.64 25.05
N HIS A 7 47.77 -3.80 26.31
CA HIS A 7 46.39 -4.15 26.66
C HIS A 7 45.40 -2.99 26.45
N ALA A 8 45.81 -1.75 26.74
CA ALA A 8 44.99 -0.57 26.47
C ALA A 8 44.76 -0.36 24.97
N ILE A 9 45.80 -0.53 24.15
CA ILE A 9 45.72 -0.44 22.69
C ILE A 9 44.85 -1.58 22.11
N ALA A 10 45.02 -2.82 22.60
CA ALA A 10 44.19 -3.94 22.15
C ALA A 10 42.70 -3.73 22.47
N ARG A 11 42.38 -3.21 23.66
CA ARG A 11 41.00 -2.86 24.04
C ARG A 11 40.43 -1.72 23.20
N LEU A 12 41.23 -0.69 22.92
CA LEU A 12 40.80 0.43 22.09
C LEU A 12 40.53 0.00 20.63
N ILE A 13 41.40 -0.85 20.07
CA ILE A 13 41.20 -1.44 18.75
C ILE A 13 39.93 -2.29 18.74
N PHE A 14 39.70 -3.11 19.76
CA PHE A 14 38.51 -3.95 19.87
C PHE A 14 37.22 -3.11 19.96
N LEU A 15 37.26 -2.01 20.72
CA LEU A 15 36.13 -1.08 20.82
C LEU A 15 35.86 -0.37 19.48
N ILE A 16 36.89 0.12 18.80
CA ILE A 16 36.75 0.76 17.48
C ILE A 16 36.21 -0.24 16.45
N PHE A 17 36.73 -1.48 16.45
CA PHE A 17 36.24 -2.53 15.56
C PHE A 17 34.79 -2.90 15.86
N SER A 18 34.41 -3.02 17.14
CA SER A 18 33.03 -3.29 17.54
C SER A 18 32.08 -2.16 17.16
N LEU A 19 32.51 -0.91 17.31
CA LEU A 19 31.73 0.27 16.95
C LEU A 19 31.55 0.35 15.43
N PHE A 20 32.60 0.08 14.67
CA PHE A 20 32.55 0.03 13.21
C PHE A 20 31.66 -1.12 12.71
N TYR A 21 31.76 -2.30 13.34
CA TYR A 21 30.91 -3.45 13.02
C TYR A 21 29.43 -3.16 13.31
N MET A 22 29.12 -2.47 14.40
CA MET A 22 27.76 -2.08 14.75
C MET A 22 27.20 -1.03 13.77
N THR A 23 28.01 -0.04 13.36
CA THR A 23 27.59 0.94 12.34
C THR A 23 27.39 0.31 10.97
N ALA A 24 28.24 -0.65 10.58
CA ALA A 24 28.11 -1.35 9.31
C ALA A 24 26.91 -2.31 9.30
N ALA A 25 26.63 -2.99 10.42
CA ALA A 25 25.45 -3.84 10.57
C ALA A 25 24.15 -3.03 10.43
N MET A 26 24.05 -1.86 11.06
CA MET A 26 22.89 -0.96 10.92
C MET A 26 22.71 -0.43 9.50
N ALA A 27 23.79 -0.28 8.72
CA ALA A 27 23.73 0.12 7.32
C ALA A 27 23.41 -1.06 6.36
N ALA A 28 23.62 -2.30 6.81
CA ALA A 28 23.46 -3.53 6.02
C ALA A 28 22.11 -4.24 6.25
N GLU A 29 21.35 -3.84 7.27
CA GLU A 29 19.90 -4.08 7.34
C GLU A 29 19.23 -3.14 6.31
N GLY A 30 19.35 -3.38 5.02
CA GLY A 30 18.73 -4.51 4.36
C GLY A 30 17.53 -3.94 3.61
N GLU A 31 17.76 -3.58 2.35
CA GLU A 31 16.73 -3.25 1.37
C GLU A 31 15.84 -4.49 1.19
N GLN A 32 14.88 -4.66 2.10
CA GLN A 32 13.83 -5.65 1.96
C GLN A 32 13.04 -5.25 0.73
N ASP A 33 13.07 -6.09 -0.31
CA ASP A 33 12.18 -6.03 -1.46
C ASP A 33 10.73 -6.27 -0.96
N MET A 34 10.17 -5.24 -0.32
CA MET A 34 8.82 -5.22 0.18
C MET A 34 7.90 -4.91 -0.99
N THR A 35 7.54 -5.98 -1.71
CA THR A 35 6.50 -5.90 -2.74
C THR A 35 5.18 -5.55 -2.05
N LEU A 36 4.57 -4.44 -2.45
CA LEU A 36 3.20 -4.10 -2.07
C LEU A 36 2.24 -5.17 -2.59
N ILE A 37 1.53 -5.82 -1.68
CA ILE A 37 0.52 -6.84 -2.01
C ILE A 37 -0.87 -6.25 -1.73
N LEU A 38 -1.77 -6.34 -2.70
CA LEU A 38 -3.20 -5.99 -2.57
C LEU A 38 -4.05 -7.25 -2.73
N LYS A 39 -5.04 -7.44 -1.86
CA LYS A 39 -5.97 -8.57 -1.87
C LYS A 39 -7.40 -8.10 -1.64
N SER A 40 -8.35 -8.92 -2.06
CA SER A 40 -9.77 -8.81 -1.71
C SER A 40 -10.25 -10.16 -1.17
N PRO A 41 -11.08 -10.18 -0.11
CA PRO A 41 -11.78 -11.39 0.31
C PRO A 41 -12.96 -11.72 -0.60
N ASP A 42 -13.43 -10.77 -1.42
CA ASP A 42 -14.65 -10.93 -2.22
C ASP A 42 -14.37 -11.60 -3.58
N PHE A 43 -13.16 -11.47 -4.13
CA PHE A 43 -12.75 -12.15 -5.36
C PHE A 43 -11.23 -12.26 -5.48
N VAL A 44 -10.77 -13.22 -6.29
CA VAL A 44 -9.35 -13.43 -6.58
C VAL A 44 -8.88 -12.55 -7.73
N HIS A 45 -7.57 -12.28 -7.81
CA HIS A 45 -6.97 -11.59 -8.95
C HIS A 45 -7.30 -12.31 -10.27
N GLN A 46 -7.72 -11.54 -11.30
CA GLN A 46 -8.22 -12.06 -12.59
C GLN A 46 -9.49 -12.91 -12.50
N GLY A 47 -10.14 -12.96 -11.33
CA GLY A 47 -11.45 -13.56 -11.16
C GLY A 47 -12.57 -12.64 -11.64
N GLU A 48 -13.75 -13.21 -11.83
CA GLU A 48 -14.97 -12.45 -12.08
C GLU A 48 -15.30 -11.56 -10.88
N ILE A 49 -15.71 -10.31 -11.14
CA ILE A 49 -16.19 -9.39 -10.12
C ILE A 49 -17.62 -9.81 -9.74
N PRO A 50 -17.88 -10.19 -8.47
CA PRO A 50 -19.22 -10.59 -8.05
C PRO A 50 -20.25 -9.48 -8.28
N LYS A 51 -21.46 -9.87 -8.70
CA LYS A 51 -22.56 -8.95 -9.04
C LYS A 51 -22.86 -7.88 -7.97
N ILE A 52 -22.67 -8.18 -6.69
CA ILE A 52 -22.87 -7.21 -5.59
C ILE A 52 -21.98 -5.95 -5.73
N HIS A 53 -20.85 -6.07 -6.43
CA HIS A 53 -19.90 -4.99 -6.70
C HIS A 53 -20.11 -4.33 -8.06
N THR A 54 -21.14 -4.69 -8.82
CA THR A 54 -21.44 -4.09 -10.12
C THR A 54 -22.70 -3.23 -10.04
N CYS A 55 -22.94 -2.41 -11.05
CA CYS A 55 -24.15 -1.59 -11.10
C CYS A 55 -25.43 -2.40 -11.37
N GLU A 56 -25.30 -3.69 -11.71
CA GLU A 56 -26.43 -4.62 -11.80
C GLU A 56 -26.82 -5.22 -10.44
N GLY A 57 -25.98 -5.07 -9.41
CA GLY A 57 -26.25 -5.48 -8.04
C GLY A 57 -26.37 -4.28 -7.09
N ASP A 58 -25.74 -4.39 -5.91
CA ASP A 58 -25.87 -3.40 -4.84
C ASP A 58 -24.89 -2.22 -4.99
N ASP A 59 -24.03 -2.24 -6.01
CA ASP A 59 -23.00 -1.22 -6.25
C ASP A 59 -22.07 -1.00 -5.02
N SER A 60 -21.85 -2.07 -4.24
CA SER A 60 -21.04 -2.03 -3.03
C SER A 60 -19.55 -2.13 -3.37
N SER A 61 -18.70 -1.29 -2.77
CA SER A 61 -17.24 -1.45 -2.93
C SER A 61 -16.75 -2.79 -2.39
N PRO A 62 -15.74 -3.44 -3.01
CA PRO A 62 -15.16 -4.65 -2.46
C PRO A 62 -14.30 -4.36 -1.22
N GLY A 63 -14.17 -5.35 -0.35
CA GLY A 63 -13.16 -5.33 0.70
C GLY A 63 -11.77 -5.36 0.08
N LEU A 64 -10.87 -4.51 0.55
CA LEU A 64 -9.49 -4.44 0.06
C LEU A 64 -8.55 -4.46 1.25
N SER A 65 -7.50 -5.27 1.19
CA SER A 65 -6.44 -5.29 2.19
C SER A 65 -5.08 -5.31 1.54
N TRP A 66 -4.10 -4.68 2.18
CA TRP A 66 -2.75 -4.61 1.65
C TRP A 66 -1.69 -4.80 2.73
N SER A 67 -0.51 -5.22 2.27
CA SER A 67 0.66 -5.46 3.11
C SER A 67 1.95 -5.18 2.33
N GLY A 68 3.09 -5.12 3.03
CA GLY A 68 4.37 -4.88 2.38
C GLY A 68 4.56 -3.43 1.94
N LEU A 69 4.05 -2.46 2.72
CA LEU A 69 4.30 -1.05 2.43
C LEU A 69 5.79 -0.74 2.56
N PRO A 70 6.43 -0.10 1.56
CA PRO A 70 7.83 0.31 1.66
C PRO A 70 8.11 1.13 2.91
N GLN A 71 9.34 1.00 3.44
CA GLN A 71 9.77 1.82 4.56
C GLN A 71 9.59 3.30 4.24
N HIS A 72 9.14 4.08 5.22
CA HIS A 72 8.87 5.52 5.08
C HIS A 72 7.68 5.90 4.18
N THR A 73 6.81 4.97 3.79
CA THR A 73 5.53 5.28 3.13
C THR A 73 4.78 6.37 3.89
N LYS A 74 4.43 7.45 3.20
CA LYS A 74 3.79 8.64 3.81
C LYS A 74 2.27 8.59 3.75
N SER A 75 1.73 8.05 2.67
CA SER A 75 0.31 7.85 2.44
C SER A 75 0.12 6.88 1.27
N LEU A 76 -1.11 6.39 1.10
CA LEU A 76 -1.52 5.61 -0.05
C LEU A 76 -2.59 6.36 -0.86
N VAL A 77 -2.73 5.93 -2.12
CA VAL A 77 -3.80 6.27 -3.04
C VAL A 77 -4.40 4.97 -3.54
N LEU A 78 -5.73 4.90 -3.61
CA LEU A 78 -6.48 3.83 -4.27
C LEU A 78 -7.16 4.40 -5.50
N ILE A 79 -6.88 3.81 -6.65
CA ILE A 79 -7.59 4.07 -7.90
C ILE A 79 -8.17 2.74 -8.36
N VAL A 80 -9.47 2.71 -8.62
CA VAL A 80 -10.12 1.60 -9.32
C VAL A 80 -10.46 2.15 -10.70
N ASP A 81 -9.77 1.68 -11.73
CA ASP A 81 -9.94 2.13 -13.11
C ASP A 81 -10.21 0.97 -14.07
N ASP A 82 -10.94 1.27 -15.14
CA ASP A 82 -11.24 0.37 -16.24
C ASP A 82 -10.65 0.96 -17.54
N PRO A 83 -9.48 0.47 -18.01
CA PRO A 83 -8.88 0.92 -19.27
C PRO A 83 -9.64 0.43 -20.51
N ASP A 84 -10.57 -0.51 -20.33
CA ASP A 84 -11.28 -1.20 -21.39
C ASP A 84 -12.64 -0.53 -21.71
N ALA A 85 -12.99 0.53 -20.99
CA ALA A 85 -14.25 1.24 -21.17
C ALA A 85 -14.39 1.93 -22.56
N PRO A 86 -15.60 1.97 -23.14
CA PRO A 86 -16.85 1.37 -22.66
C PRO A 86 -17.04 -0.08 -23.13
N ASP A 87 -16.14 -0.62 -23.95
CA ASP A 87 -16.23 -1.97 -24.51
C ASP A 87 -14.82 -2.54 -24.62
N PRO A 88 -14.52 -3.69 -23.99
CA PRO A 88 -13.20 -4.31 -24.06
C PRO A 88 -12.76 -4.69 -25.48
N LYS A 89 -13.68 -4.79 -26.44
CA LYS A 89 -13.37 -5.03 -27.86
C LYS A 89 -13.04 -3.74 -28.62
N ALA A 90 -13.39 -2.58 -28.08
CA ALA A 90 -13.21 -1.27 -28.70
C ALA A 90 -13.02 -0.17 -27.63
N PRO A 91 -11.94 -0.23 -26.84
CA PRO A 91 -11.71 0.72 -25.74
C PRO A 91 -11.51 2.14 -26.26
N LYS A 92 -12.02 3.12 -25.50
CA LYS A 92 -11.98 4.55 -25.88
C LYS A 92 -11.34 5.42 -24.82
N MET A 93 -11.43 5.04 -23.55
CA MET A 93 -10.92 5.81 -22.42
C MET A 93 -10.75 4.92 -21.20
N THR A 94 -9.87 5.35 -20.29
CA THR A 94 -9.86 4.82 -18.94
C THR A 94 -11.03 5.42 -18.15
N TRP A 95 -11.81 4.57 -17.48
CA TRP A 95 -12.92 4.98 -16.64
C TRP A 95 -12.60 4.77 -15.17
N VAL A 96 -12.53 5.86 -14.39
CA VAL A 96 -12.27 5.78 -12.95
C VAL A 96 -13.57 5.49 -12.21
N HIS A 97 -13.61 4.34 -11.54
CA HIS A 97 -14.70 3.83 -10.72
C HIS A 97 -14.65 4.35 -9.28
N TRP A 98 -13.44 4.50 -8.72
CA TRP A 98 -13.24 4.98 -7.36
C TRP A 98 -11.85 5.60 -7.18
N LEU A 99 -11.78 6.68 -6.39
CA LEU A 99 -10.55 7.40 -6.10
C LEU A 99 -10.50 7.81 -4.62
N LEU A 100 -9.56 7.22 -3.88
CA LEU A 100 -9.22 7.63 -2.52
C LEU A 100 -7.77 8.09 -2.47
N TYR A 101 -7.48 9.14 -1.71
CA TYR A 101 -6.12 9.63 -1.51
C TYR A 101 -5.89 10.06 -0.07
N ASN A 102 -4.62 10.24 0.31
CA ASN A 102 -4.20 10.52 1.69
C ASN A 102 -4.63 9.43 2.69
N ILE A 103 -4.74 8.17 2.24
CA ILE A 103 -4.95 7.04 3.14
C ILE A 103 -3.70 6.93 4.04
N PRO A 104 -3.84 6.97 5.38
CA PRO A 104 -2.70 6.86 6.27
C PRO A 104 -1.97 5.51 6.10
N PRO A 105 -0.63 5.46 6.21
CA PRO A 105 0.13 4.22 6.07
C PRO A 105 -0.11 3.20 7.19
N THR A 106 -0.78 3.62 8.29
CA THR A 106 -1.21 2.73 9.37
C THR A 106 -2.49 1.97 9.03
N VAL A 107 -3.20 2.35 7.97
CA VAL A 107 -4.36 1.62 7.46
C VAL A 107 -3.85 0.43 6.64
N ALA A 108 -4.39 -0.75 6.92
CA ALA A 108 -4.06 -1.98 6.20
C ALA A 108 -5.23 -2.52 5.36
N GLU A 109 -6.42 -1.94 5.50
CA GLU A 109 -7.62 -2.38 4.79
C GLU A 109 -8.67 -1.29 4.63
N ILE A 110 -9.53 -1.48 3.64
CA ILE A 110 -10.80 -0.79 3.45
C ILE A 110 -11.91 -1.87 3.47
N PRO A 111 -12.86 -1.81 4.42
CA PRO A 111 -13.94 -2.78 4.49
C PRO A 111 -14.84 -2.74 3.24
N LYS A 112 -15.43 -3.89 2.90
CA LYS A 112 -16.48 -3.98 1.88
C LYS A 112 -17.60 -3.00 2.18
N GLY A 113 -18.06 -2.28 1.16
CA GLY A 113 -19.21 -1.38 1.26
C GLY A 113 -18.99 -0.23 2.24
N VAL A 114 -17.74 0.16 2.48
CA VAL A 114 -17.43 1.28 3.37
C VAL A 114 -18.20 2.52 2.94
N THR A 115 -18.84 3.18 3.90
CA THR A 115 -19.52 4.45 3.64
C THR A 115 -18.55 5.61 3.75
N ASP A 116 -18.88 6.75 3.14
CA ASP A 116 -18.09 7.98 3.23
C ASP A 116 -17.74 8.35 4.69
N SER A 117 -18.70 8.17 5.61
CA SER A 117 -18.51 8.47 7.04
C SER A 117 -17.65 7.45 7.80
N ALA A 118 -17.43 6.28 7.23
CA ALA A 118 -16.69 5.18 7.84
C ALA A 118 -15.29 4.97 7.23
N LEU A 119 -14.90 5.81 6.27
CA LEU A 119 -13.53 5.78 5.74
C LEU A 119 -12.51 6.07 6.84
N PRO A 120 -11.31 5.45 6.79
CA PRO A 120 -10.27 5.71 7.78
C PRO A 120 -9.93 7.21 7.86
N SER A 121 -9.83 7.73 9.10
CA SER A 121 -9.57 9.14 9.34
C SER A 121 -8.33 9.64 8.59
N GLY A 122 -8.46 10.77 7.89
CA GLY A 122 -7.42 11.35 7.03
C GLY A 122 -7.55 10.98 5.56
N THR A 123 -8.26 9.90 5.24
CA THR A 123 -8.60 9.52 3.87
C THR A 123 -9.53 10.55 3.24
N GLN A 124 -9.25 10.94 2.01
CA GLN A 124 -10.06 11.84 1.20
C GLN A 124 -10.53 11.14 -0.07
N GLN A 125 -11.65 11.62 -0.62
CA GLN A 125 -12.21 11.09 -1.86
C GLN A 125 -12.00 12.06 -3.00
N GLY A 126 -11.57 11.54 -4.15
CA GLY A 126 -11.55 12.27 -5.41
C GLY A 126 -12.85 12.07 -6.20
N LYS A 127 -13.05 12.89 -7.24
CA LYS A 127 -14.15 12.70 -8.18
C LYS A 127 -13.81 11.58 -9.16
N ASN A 128 -14.71 10.61 -9.31
CA ASN A 128 -14.71 9.57 -10.33
C ASN A 128 -15.24 10.12 -11.68
N ASP A 129 -15.34 9.29 -12.72
CA ASP A 129 -15.74 9.78 -14.04
C ASP A 129 -17.21 10.20 -14.17
N TRP A 130 -18.07 9.76 -13.26
CA TRP A 130 -19.42 10.32 -13.07
C TRP A 130 -19.42 11.71 -12.40
N LYS A 131 -18.24 12.28 -12.11
CA LYS A 131 -18.04 13.55 -11.41
C LYS A 131 -18.63 13.54 -9.98
N LYS A 132 -18.65 12.35 -9.36
CA LYS A 132 -19.09 12.09 -7.99
C LYS A 132 -17.94 11.53 -7.15
N THR A 133 -18.03 11.62 -5.84
CA THR A 133 -17.19 10.84 -4.92
C THR A 133 -17.85 9.49 -4.65
N GLY A 134 -17.10 8.56 -4.04
CA GLY A 134 -17.58 7.21 -3.77
C GLY A 134 -17.28 6.21 -4.88
N TYR A 135 -17.43 4.94 -4.53
CA TYR A 135 -17.33 3.82 -5.45
C TYR A 135 -18.57 3.76 -6.34
N ARG A 136 -18.37 3.41 -7.62
CA ARG A 136 -19.39 2.92 -8.54
C ARG A 136 -18.79 1.79 -9.33
N GLY A 137 -19.42 0.62 -9.30
CA GLY A 137 -18.97 -0.60 -9.91
C GLY A 137 -19.02 -0.57 -11.45
N PRO A 138 -18.45 -1.59 -12.09
CA PRO A 138 -18.55 -1.78 -13.52
C PRO A 138 -20.01 -1.99 -13.97
N CYS A 139 -20.26 -1.53 -15.20
CA CYS A 139 -21.43 -1.68 -16.04
C CYS A 139 -20.93 -1.99 -17.46
#